data_AF-A0A496P9T6-F1
#
_entry.id   AF-A0A496P9T6-F1
#
_cell.length_a   1.000
_cell.length_b   1.000
_cell.length_c   1.000
_cell.angle_alpha   90.00
_cell.angle_beta   90.00
_cell.angle_gamma   90.00
#
_symmetry.space_group_name_H-M   'P 1'
#
loop_
_entity.id
_entity.type
_entity.pdbx_description
1 polymer ?
#
loop_
_entity_poly.entity_id
_entity_poly.type
_entity_poly.pdbx_seq_one_letter_code
_entity_poly.pdbx_strand_id
1 'polypeptide(L)'
;MELGKLSAVYESNGDPAIVSTGEGDLGGISYGAYQLASNCGSVDAFLGWGLRQEDGFYKDYARALQSAGPINSDEFISKWQELGTVDPNGFMEMQHDYIKYAYYDVACSELANQLFDVNIHSRALRDVVFSAAVQYGPGEVVNLFKEAMQYVPGWEPDWNLSYVNDIKFDWDLINGVYEQRKLHPWNYEGNPDWLRENLVERFDAEKAQALEMFSQEMQERGL
;
A
#
# COMPACT_ATOMS: atom_id res chain seq x y z
N MET A 1 14.31 -7.67 3.95
CA MET A 1 12.97 -7.97 3.44
C MET A 1 12.54 -6.78 2.60
N GLU A 2 11.87 -7.03 1.48
CA GLU A 2 11.36 -6.00 0.57
C GLU A 2 10.07 -5.40 1.16
N LEU A 3 9.91 -4.08 1.05
CA LEU A 3 8.75 -3.34 1.56
C LEU A 3 7.48 -3.80 0.84
N GLY A 4 6.36 -3.91 1.55
CA GLY A 4 5.07 -4.29 0.96
C GLY A 4 4.90 -5.80 0.78
N LYS A 5 5.92 -6.60 1.12
CA LYS A 5 5.82 -8.06 1.10
C LYS A 5 4.70 -8.59 2.00
N LEU A 6 4.42 -7.90 3.10
CA LEU A 6 3.34 -8.27 4.02
C LEU A 6 1.96 -8.25 3.33
N SER A 7 1.67 -7.24 2.51
CA SER A 7 0.38 -7.08 1.84
C SER A 7 0.34 -7.69 0.44
N ALA A 8 1.50 -7.99 -0.17
CA ALA A 8 1.61 -8.49 -1.55
C ALA A 8 0.74 -9.72 -1.84
N VAL A 9 0.52 -10.62 -0.87
CA VAL A 9 -0.35 -11.80 -1.07
C VAL A 9 -1.83 -11.45 -1.29
N TYR A 10 -2.23 -10.23 -0.93
CA TYR A 10 -3.58 -9.70 -1.14
C TYR A 10 -3.67 -8.77 -2.36
N GLU A 11 -2.55 -8.44 -2.99
CA GLU A 11 -2.44 -7.54 -4.14
C GLU A 11 -2.50 -8.37 -5.44
N SER A 12 -3.71 -8.56 -5.99
CA SER A 12 -4.03 -9.24 -7.29
C SER A 12 -3.12 -10.42 -7.73
N ASN A 13 -2.65 -11.22 -6.78
CA ASN A 13 -1.65 -12.28 -6.97
C ASN A 13 -0.32 -11.83 -7.61
N GLY A 14 -0.03 -10.53 -7.62
CA GLY A 14 1.21 -9.96 -8.15
C GLY A 14 1.34 -10.03 -9.67
N ASP A 15 0.23 -10.08 -10.41
CA ASP A 15 0.26 -10.08 -11.88
C ASP A 15 0.37 -8.63 -12.42
N PRO A 16 1.51 -8.20 -12.98
CA PRO A 16 1.66 -6.85 -13.52
C PRO A 16 0.89 -6.64 -14.83
N ALA A 17 0.47 -7.72 -15.53
CA ALA A 17 -0.21 -7.68 -16.81
C ALA A 17 -1.74 -7.63 -16.70
N ILE A 18 -2.30 -7.88 -15.52
CA ILE A 18 -3.74 -7.98 -15.32
C ILE A 18 -4.46 -6.68 -15.70
N VAL A 19 -5.58 -6.80 -16.40
CA VAL A 19 -6.46 -5.68 -16.76
C VAL A 19 -7.90 -6.12 -16.50
N SER A 20 -8.65 -5.34 -15.73
CA SER A 20 -10.06 -5.64 -15.46
C SER A 20 -10.93 -5.29 -16.68
N THR A 21 -12.15 -5.79 -16.76
CA THR A 21 -13.08 -5.43 -17.84
C THR A 21 -13.68 -4.03 -17.67
N GLY A 22 -13.64 -3.47 -16.45
CA GLY A 22 -14.28 -2.20 -16.09
C GLY A 22 -15.82 -2.21 -16.16
N GLU A 23 -16.44 -3.36 -16.40
CA GLU A 23 -17.90 -3.46 -16.57
C GLU A 23 -18.61 -3.31 -15.21
N GLY A 24 -19.37 -2.22 -15.06
CA GLY A 24 -20.13 -1.94 -13.83
C GLY A 24 -19.35 -1.29 -12.69
N ASP A 25 -18.07 -0.95 -12.90
CA ASP A 25 -17.22 -0.28 -11.92
C ASP A 25 -17.14 1.24 -12.22
N LEU A 26 -17.41 2.06 -11.19
CA LEU A 26 -17.28 3.52 -11.28
C LEU A 26 -15.82 3.94 -11.55
N GLY A 27 -14.85 3.12 -11.12
CA GLY A 27 -13.42 3.31 -11.35
C GLY A 27 -12.96 3.05 -12.79
N GLY A 28 -13.82 2.46 -13.64
CA GLY A 28 -13.48 2.10 -15.00
C GLY A 28 -12.56 0.87 -15.06
N ILE A 29 -11.72 0.81 -16.08
CA ILE A 29 -10.73 -0.27 -16.22
C ILE A 29 -9.61 -0.08 -15.18
N SER A 30 -9.23 -1.16 -14.53
CA SER A 30 -8.14 -1.23 -13.54
C SER A 30 -6.97 -2.03 -14.08
N TYR A 31 -5.75 -1.55 -13.84
CA TYR A 31 -4.53 -2.06 -14.45
C TYR A 31 -3.49 -2.52 -13.42
N GLY A 32 -2.85 -3.65 -13.70
CA GLY A 32 -1.67 -4.16 -13.01
C GLY A 32 -1.90 -4.69 -11.60
N ALA A 33 -0.81 -5.01 -10.92
CA ALA A 33 -0.78 -5.71 -9.64
C ALA A 33 -1.50 -4.94 -8.52
N TYR A 34 -1.55 -3.61 -8.65
CA TYR A 34 -2.16 -2.70 -7.70
C TYR A 34 -3.53 -2.16 -8.15
N GLN A 35 -4.06 -2.65 -9.27
CA GLN A 35 -5.38 -2.28 -9.79
C GLN A 35 -5.57 -0.76 -9.92
N LEU A 36 -4.65 -0.10 -10.61
CA LEU A 36 -4.72 1.34 -10.88
C LEU A 36 -5.96 1.66 -11.72
N ALA A 37 -6.93 2.36 -11.13
CA ALA A 37 -8.19 2.70 -11.78
C ALA A 37 -8.03 3.88 -12.76
N SER A 38 -8.53 3.70 -13.99
CA SER A 38 -8.43 4.70 -15.06
C SER A 38 -9.32 5.93 -14.84
N ASN A 39 -10.57 5.79 -14.39
CA ASN A 39 -11.47 6.94 -14.18
C ASN A 39 -11.05 7.82 -13.00
N CYS A 40 -10.25 7.28 -12.08
CA CYS A 40 -9.71 8.01 -10.93
C CYS A 40 -8.40 8.74 -11.27
N GLY A 41 -7.87 8.58 -12.49
CA GLY A 41 -6.61 9.18 -12.93
C GLY A 41 -5.34 8.51 -12.38
N SER A 42 -5.47 7.36 -11.72
CA SER A 42 -4.32 6.65 -11.14
C SER A 42 -3.36 6.13 -12.23
N VAL A 43 -3.89 5.72 -13.38
CA VAL A 43 -3.10 5.32 -14.55
C VAL A 43 -2.37 6.53 -15.16
N ASP A 44 -3.04 7.68 -15.29
CA ASP A 44 -2.40 8.92 -15.75
C ASP A 44 -1.25 9.35 -14.84
N ALA A 45 -1.46 9.28 -13.52
CA ALA A 45 -0.45 9.60 -12.53
C ALA A 45 0.75 8.64 -12.58
N PHE A 46 0.52 7.34 -12.77
CA PHE A 46 1.56 6.32 -12.98
C PHE A 46 2.40 6.61 -14.23
N LEU A 47 1.75 6.83 -15.38
CA LEU A 47 2.44 7.17 -16.62
C LEU A 47 3.22 8.47 -16.50
N GLY A 48 2.60 9.49 -15.89
CA GLY A 48 3.25 10.77 -15.64
C GLY A 48 4.49 10.64 -14.75
N TRP A 49 4.42 9.80 -13.70
CA TRP A 49 5.57 9.51 -12.85
C TRP A 49 6.68 8.77 -13.62
N GLY A 50 6.33 7.76 -14.42
CA GLY A 50 7.28 7.03 -15.26
C GLY A 50 8.00 7.93 -16.28
N LEU A 51 7.28 8.85 -16.92
CA LEU A 51 7.84 9.79 -17.89
C LEU A 51 8.83 10.80 -17.28
N ARG A 52 8.72 11.06 -15.97
CA ARG A 52 9.61 11.97 -15.23
C ARG A 52 10.87 11.29 -14.68
N GLN A 53 10.95 9.97 -14.75
CA GLN A 53 12.17 9.26 -14.35
C GLN A 53 13.35 9.65 -15.24
N GLU A 54 14.56 9.49 -14.71
CA GLU A 54 15.78 9.60 -15.50
C GLU A 54 15.76 8.57 -16.65
N ASP A 55 16.63 8.76 -17.65
CA ASP A 55 16.67 7.83 -18.80
C ASP A 55 16.90 6.39 -18.31
N GLY A 56 15.98 5.50 -18.65
CA GLY A 56 15.93 4.14 -18.12
C GLY A 56 14.60 3.45 -18.41
N PHE A 57 14.50 2.19 -17.97
CA PHE A 57 13.42 1.29 -18.34
C PHE A 57 12.01 1.77 -17.93
N TYR A 58 11.84 2.45 -16.78
CA TYR A 58 10.55 3.04 -16.39
C TYR A 58 10.04 4.09 -17.39
N LYS A 59 10.95 4.94 -17.86
CA LYS A 59 10.62 5.97 -18.86
C LYS A 59 10.27 5.34 -20.20
N ASP A 60 10.96 4.26 -20.57
CA ASP A 60 10.69 3.51 -21.79
C ASP A 60 9.33 2.79 -21.73
N TYR A 61 8.95 2.19 -20.60
CA TYR A 61 7.61 1.63 -20.40
C TYR A 61 6.52 2.70 -20.51
N ALA A 62 6.69 3.83 -19.81
CA ALA A 62 5.72 4.91 -19.86
C ALA A 62 5.58 5.50 -21.28
N ARG A 63 6.68 5.63 -22.03
CA ARG A 63 6.67 6.07 -23.44
C ARG A 63 6.01 5.04 -24.35
N ALA A 64 6.27 3.75 -24.16
CA ALA A 64 5.67 2.68 -24.94
C ALA A 64 4.14 2.66 -24.76
N LEU A 65 3.66 2.79 -23.52
CA LEU A 65 2.24 2.90 -23.19
C LEU A 65 1.62 4.17 -23.79
N GLN A 66 2.23 5.34 -23.58
CA GLN A 66 1.74 6.61 -24.12
C GLN A 66 1.68 6.61 -25.65
N SER A 67 2.64 5.96 -26.32
CA SER A 67 2.71 5.90 -27.78
C SER A 67 1.76 4.87 -28.39
N ALA A 68 1.29 3.89 -27.61
CA ALA A 68 0.38 2.85 -28.09
C ALA A 68 -1.01 3.42 -28.38
N GLY A 69 -1.51 4.33 -27.54
CA GLY A 69 -2.81 4.95 -27.72
C GLY A 69 -3.32 5.65 -26.46
N PRO A 70 -4.51 6.26 -26.52
CA PRO A 70 -5.18 6.79 -25.33
C PRO A 70 -5.42 5.69 -24.29
N ILE A 71 -5.40 6.05 -23.00
CA ILE A 71 -5.78 5.14 -21.91
C ILE A 71 -7.16 4.53 -22.23
N ASN A 72 -7.32 3.23 -22.01
CA ASN A 72 -8.49 2.41 -22.32
C ASN A 72 -8.74 2.12 -23.81
N SER A 73 -7.86 2.53 -24.74
CA SER A 73 -7.91 2.00 -26.11
C SER A 73 -7.43 0.55 -26.18
N ASP A 74 -7.87 -0.20 -27.19
CA ASP A 74 -7.46 -1.59 -27.41
C ASP A 74 -5.93 -1.70 -27.53
N GLU A 75 -5.28 -0.71 -28.16
CA GLU A 75 -3.83 -0.63 -28.30
C GLU A 75 -3.13 -0.41 -26.96
N PHE A 76 -3.68 0.47 -26.11
CA PHE A 76 -3.14 0.72 -24.77
C PHE A 76 -3.25 -0.52 -23.89
N ILE A 77 -4.42 -1.17 -23.86
CA ILE A 77 -4.66 -2.39 -23.09
C ILE A 77 -3.73 -3.51 -23.56
N SER A 78 -3.63 -3.71 -24.89
CA SER A 78 -2.74 -4.71 -25.47
C SER A 78 -1.28 -4.44 -25.13
N LYS A 79 -0.85 -3.16 -25.16
CA LYS A 79 0.53 -2.79 -24.79
C LYS A 79 0.81 -3.01 -23.31
N TRP A 80 -0.14 -2.72 -22.43
CA TRP A 80 -0.01 -3.00 -21.00
C TRP A 80 0.23 -4.49 -20.74
N GLN A 81 -0.63 -5.33 -21.33
CA GLN A 81 -0.53 -6.78 -21.22
C GLN A 81 0.78 -7.31 -21.82
N GLU A 82 1.21 -6.77 -22.96
CA GLU A 82 2.48 -7.10 -23.59
C GLU A 82 3.66 -6.81 -22.67
N LEU A 83 3.74 -5.61 -22.07
CA LEU A 83 4.82 -5.25 -21.15
C LEU A 83 4.87 -6.18 -19.94
N GLY A 84 3.72 -6.44 -19.30
CA GLY A 84 3.64 -7.37 -18.17
C GLY A 84 3.90 -8.83 -18.53
N THR A 85 3.79 -9.22 -19.81
CA THR A 85 4.10 -10.58 -20.28
C THR A 85 5.57 -10.71 -20.70
N VAL A 86 6.12 -9.70 -21.38
CA VAL A 86 7.48 -9.71 -21.95
C VAL A 86 8.53 -9.44 -20.88
N ASP A 87 8.28 -8.49 -19.98
CA ASP A 87 9.12 -8.22 -18.81
C ASP A 87 8.26 -8.09 -17.54
N PRO A 88 7.74 -9.22 -17.01
CA PRO A 88 6.92 -9.20 -15.81
C PRO A 88 7.67 -8.60 -14.61
N ASN A 89 8.96 -8.89 -14.47
CA ASN A 89 9.73 -8.44 -13.31
C ASN A 89 9.96 -6.92 -13.36
N GLY A 90 10.48 -6.38 -14.46
CA GLY A 90 10.75 -4.94 -14.55
C GLY A 90 9.47 -4.11 -14.59
N PHE A 91 8.38 -4.63 -15.17
CA PHE A 91 7.10 -3.91 -15.14
C PHE A 91 6.42 -3.98 -13.76
N MET A 92 6.53 -5.10 -13.04
CA MET A 92 6.11 -5.19 -11.64
C MET A 92 6.92 -4.25 -10.75
N GLU A 93 8.24 -4.19 -10.94
CA GLU A 93 9.13 -3.27 -10.22
C GLU A 93 8.69 -1.81 -10.40
N MET A 94 8.37 -1.40 -11.64
CA MET A 94 7.85 -0.06 -11.92
C MET A 94 6.54 0.22 -11.19
N GLN A 95 5.61 -0.74 -11.20
CA GLN A 95 4.32 -0.61 -10.52
C GLN A 95 4.51 -0.49 -9.00
N HIS A 96 5.35 -1.35 -8.42
CA HIS A 96 5.66 -1.33 -6.99
C HIS A 96 6.33 -0.02 -6.56
N ASP A 97 7.33 0.45 -7.30
CA ASP A 97 8.05 1.69 -6.99
C ASP A 97 7.16 2.93 -7.09
N TYR A 98 6.24 2.94 -8.07
CA TYR A 98 5.23 3.98 -8.14
C TYR A 98 4.31 3.98 -6.91
N ILE A 99 3.83 2.81 -6.48
CA ILE A 99 2.96 2.70 -5.30
C ILE A 99 3.69 3.13 -4.04
N LYS A 100 4.95 2.71 -3.89
CA LYS A 100 5.79 3.19 -2.80
C LYS A 100 5.90 4.73 -2.83
N TYR A 101 6.19 5.32 -3.99
CA TYR A 101 6.31 6.77 -4.14
C TYR A 101 5.00 7.52 -3.83
N ALA A 102 3.87 7.05 -4.39
CA ALA A 102 2.61 7.78 -4.34
C ALA A 102 1.81 7.56 -3.04
N TYR A 103 2.04 6.44 -2.34
CA TYR A 103 1.28 6.06 -1.16
C TYR A 103 2.18 5.98 0.07
N TYR A 104 3.17 5.08 0.08
CA TYR A 104 3.99 4.86 1.28
C TYR A 104 4.84 6.08 1.65
N ASP A 105 5.57 6.67 0.70
CA ASP A 105 6.44 7.82 0.97
C ASP A 105 5.62 9.05 1.39
N VAL A 106 4.42 9.21 0.84
CA VAL A 106 3.47 10.26 1.25
C VAL A 106 2.98 10.02 2.68
N ALA A 107 2.56 8.78 3.01
CA ALA A 107 2.15 8.42 4.37
C ALA A 107 3.28 8.64 5.39
N CYS A 108 4.52 8.26 5.05
CA CYS A 108 5.68 8.54 5.88
C CYS A 108 5.89 10.04 6.10
N SER A 109 5.73 10.86 5.05
CA SER A 109 5.83 12.32 5.18
C SER A 109 4.72 12.90 6.06
N GLU A 110 3.50 12.39 5.96
CA GLU A 110 2.38 12.86 6.76
C GLU A 110 2.52 12.46 8.24
N LEU A 111 2.99 11.24 8.51
CA LEU A 111 3.36 10.80 9.87
C LEU A 111 4.51 11.65 10.44
N ALA A 112 5.53 11.96 9.62
CA ALA A 112 6.64 12.81 10.05
C ALA A 112 6.17 14.23 10.42
N ASN A 113 5.19 14.78 9.67
CA ASN A 113 4.53 16.05 10.02
C ASN A 113 3.77 15.99 11.35
N GLN A 114 3.50 14.79 11.86
CA GLN A 114 2.90 14.53 13.17
C GLN A 114 3.93 14.08 14.22
N LEU A 115 5.23 14.32 13.98
CA LEU A 115 6.35 13.97 14.86
C LEU A 115 6.59 12.45 15.00
N PHE A 116 6.23 11.67 13.98
CA PHE A 116 6.46 10.24 13.91
C PHE A 116 7.35 9.88 12.71
N ASP A 117 8.61 9.54 12.95
CA ASP A 117 9.56 9.19 11.89
C ASP A 117 9.58 7.68 11.65
N VAL A 118 8.81 7.23 10.66
CA VAL A 118 8.73 5.83 10.26
C VAL A 118 10.11 5.18 10.00
N ASN A 119 11.14 5.96 9.65
CA ASN A 119 12.47 5.44 9.34
C ASN A 119 13.28 4.97 10.56
N ILE A 120 12.89 5.32 11.79
CA ILE A 120 13.54 4.78 13.00
C ILE A 120 12.89 3.49 13.51
N HIS A 121 11.70 3.17 13.00
CA HIS A 121 10.92 2.00 13.40
C HIS A 121 11.35 0.72 12.66
N SER A 122 10.84 -0.41 13.12
CA SER A 122 11.07 -1.75 12.56
C SER A 122 10.65 -1.85 11.09
N ARG A 123 11.23 -2.81 10.36
CA ARG A 123 10.78 -3.17 9.02
C ARG A 123 9.32 -3.64 9.06
N ALA A 124 8.93 -4.37 10.10
CA ALA A 124 7.54 -4.80 10.29
C ALA A 124 6.57 -3.61 10.33
N LEU A 125 6.84 -2.56 11.11
CA LEU A 125 5.96 -1.39 11.15
C LEU A 125 5.95 -0.63 9.80
N ARG A 126 7.07 -0.58 9.08
CA ARG A 126 7.11 -0.01 7.72
C ARG A 126 6.20 -0.76 6.75
N ASP A 127 6.21 -2.08 6.79
CA ASP A 127 5.28 -2.91 6.00
C ASP A 127 3.82 -2.67 6.38
N VAL A 128 3.53 -2.43 7.66
CA VAL A 128 2.17 -2.06 8.12
C VAL A 128 1.76 -0.68 7.57
N VAL A 129 2.67 0.31 7.57
CA VAL A 129 2.42 1.62 6.96
C VAL A 129 2.13 1.47 5.46
N PHE A 130 2.90 0.64 4.75
CA PHE A 130 2.66 0.36 3.33
C PHE A 130 1.28 -0.25 3.10
N SER A 131 0.94 -1.32 3.82
CA SER A 131 -0.37 -2.00 3.73
C SER A 131 -1.53 -1.04 4.02
N ALA A 132 -1.40 -0.21 5.06
CA ALA A 132 -2.41 0.78 5.41
C ALA A 132 -2.54 1.89 4.35
N ALA A 133 -1.43 2.40 3.83
CA ALA A 133 -1.43 3.44 2.80
C ALA A 133 -2.06 2.96 1.49
N VAL A 134 -1.81 1.71 1.08
CA VAL A 134 -2.45 1.11 -0.10
C VAL A 134 -3.95 0.89 0.11
N GLN A 135 -4.34 0.44 1.31
CA GLN A 135 -5.75 0.11 1.59
C GLN A 135 -6.64 1.34 1.81
N TYR A 136 -6.14 2.37 2.50
CA TYR A 136 -6.94 3.53 2.95
C TYR A 136 -6.47 4.86 2.33
N GLY A 137 -5.38 4.84 1.56
CA GLY A 137 -4.71 6.06 1.11
C GLY A 137 -3.81 6.66 2.20
N PRO A 138 -2.80 7.47 1.81
CA PRO A 138 -1.81 8.01 2.75
C PRO A 138 -2.42 8.87 3.86
N GLY A 139 -3.39 9.72 3.52
CA GLY A 139 -4.03 10.66 4.44
C GLY A 139 -4.67 10.01 5.67
N GLU A 140 -5.22 8.80 5.50
CA GLU A 140 -5.91 8.09 6.57
C GLU A 140 -4.95 7.36 7.51
N VAL A 141 -3.71 7.10 7.07
CA VAL A 141 -2.69 6.42 7.90
C VAL A 141 -2.42 7.20 9.18
N VAL A 142 -2.42 8.53 9.13
CA VAL A 142 -2.22 9.37 10.31
C VAL A 142 -3.32 9.16 11.35
N ASN A 143 -4.58 9.07 10.93
CA ASN A 143 -5.72 8.86 11.83
C ASN A 143 -5.64 7.45 12.43
N LEU A 144 -5.40 6.43 11.60
CA LEU A 144 -5.20 5.07 12.07
C LEU A 144 -4.11 4.96 13.13
N PHE A 145 -2.98 5.65 12.95
CA PHE A 145 -1.89 5.65 13.93
C PHE A 145 -2.25 6.39 15.21
N LYS A 146 -2.98 7.52 15.12
CA LYS A 146 -3.45 8.25 16.30
C LYS A 146 -4.42 7.41 17.13
N GLU A 147 -5.33 6.72 16.46
CA GLU A 147 -6.30 5.83 17.10
C GLU A 147 -5.63 4.56 17.63
N ALA A 148 -4.61 4.04 16.95
CA ALA A 148 -3.85 2.87 17.39
C ALA A 148 -3.11 3.09 18.72
N MET A 149 -2.76 4.34 19.06
CA MET A 149 -2.07 4.64 20.33
C MET A 149 -2.86 4.19 21.56
N GLN A 150 -4.20 4.08 21.49
CA GLN A 150 -5.01 3.61 22.62
C GLN A 150 -4.68 2.17 23.06
N TYR A 151 -3.98 1.41 22.21
CA TYR A 151 -3.51 0.06 22.51
C TYR A 151 -2.13 0.02 23.17
N VAL A 152 -1.44 1.16 23.26
CA VAL A 152 -0.12 1.27 23.90
C VAL A 152 -0.28 1.32 25.44
N PRO A 153 0.44 0.47 26.21
CA PRO A 153 0.39 0.51 27.66
C PRO A 153 0.76 1.88 28.23
N GLY A 154 -0.13 2.45 29.05
CA GLY A 154 0.06 3.76 29.67
C GLY A 154 -0.31 4.95 28.78
N TRP A 155 -0.95 4.71 27.63
CA TRP A 155 -1.51 5.78 26.80
C TRP A 155 -2.46 6.68 27.57
N GLU A 156 -2.36 7.99 27.30
CA GLU A 156 -3.27 9.02 27.79
C GLU A 156 -3.88 9.81 26.62
N PRO A 157 -5.13 10.31 26.74
CA PRO A 157 -5.82 10.99 25.63
C PRO A 157 -5.12 12.24 25.06
N ASP A 158 -4.18 12.84 25.79
CA ASP A 158 -3.41 14.01 25.37
C ASP A 158 -2.10 13.66 24.65
N TRP A 159 -1.76 12.38 24.54
CA TRP A 159 -0.61 11.92 23.77
C TRP A 159 -0.77 12.28 22.29
N ASN A 160 0.34 12.71 21.69
CA ASN A 160 0.50 12.77 20.25
C ASN A 160 1.50 11.68 19.80
N LEU A 161 1.71 11.52 18.48
CA LEU A 161 2.55 10.43 17.98
C LEU A 161 4.02 10.50 18.45
N SER A 162 4.51 11.65 18.91
CA SER A 162 5.89 11.75 19.43
C SER A 162 6.12 10.91 20.69
N TYR A 163 5.07 10.60 21.46
CA TYR A 163 5.16 9.77 22.66
C TYR A 163 5.45 8.30 22.34
N VAL A 164 5.09 7.87 21.14
CA VAL A 164 5.22 6.49 20.65
C VAL A 164 6.26 6.36 19.53
N ASN A 165 7.03 7.42 19.26
CA ASN A 165 8.06 7.48 18.23
C ASN A 165 9.38 6.81 18.69
N ASP A 166 9.31 5.53 19.03
CA ASP A 166 10.44 4.67 19.38
C ASP A 166 10.09 3.22 19.04
N ILE A 167 11.09 2.44 18.59
CA ILE A 167 10.90 1.04 18.18
C ILE A 167 10.30 0.15 19.28
N LYS A 168 10.48 0.49 20.56
CA LYS A 168 9.90 -0.27 21.68
C LYS A 168 8.37 -0.30 21.67
N PHE A 169 7.71 0.63 20.96
CA PHE A 169 6.26 0.71 20.86
C PHE A 169 5.70 0.00 19.63
N ASP A 170 6.56 -0.47 18.72
CA ASP A 170 6.13 -1.04 17.43
C ASP A 170 5.19 -2.23 17.59
N TRP A 171 5.42 -3.09 18.59
CA TRP A 171 4.53 -4.22 18.85
C TRP A 171 3.09 -3.76 19.11
N ASP A 172 2.93 -2.80 20.03
CA ASP A 172 1.63 -2.28 20.43
C ASP A 172 1.00 -1.43 19.33
N LEU A 173 1.80 -0.67 18.58
CA LEU A 173 1.35 0.10 17.42
C LEU A 173 0.89 -0.81 16.29
N ILE A 174 1.64 -1.87 15.94
CA ILE A 174 1.23 -2.87 14.93
C ILE A 174 -0.09 -3.49 15.34
N ASN A 175 -0.20 -3.95 16.59
CA ASN A 175 -1.44 -4.53 17.10
C ASN A 175 -2.59 -3.50 17.02
N GLY A 176 -2.37 -2.28 17.49
CA GLY A 176 -3.37 -1.22 17.51
C GLY A 176 -3.85 -0.84 16.11
N VAL A 177 -2.95 -0.70 15.14
CA VAL A 177 -3.30 -0.37 13.75
C VAL A 177 -4.22 -1.45 13.18
N TYR A 178 -3.92 -2.73 13.36
CA TYR A 178 -4.79 -3.79 12.85
C TYR A 178 -6.14 -3.87 13.59
N GLU A 179 -6.18 -3.60 14.89
CA GLU A 179 -7.45 -3.51 15.61
C GLU A 179 -8.29 -2.31 15.13
N GLN A 180 -7.68 -1.16 14.85
CA GLN A 180 -8.39 -0.01 14.25
C GLN A 180 -8.86 -0.31 12.83
N ARG A 181 -8.01 -0.96 12.03
CA ARG A 181 -8.40 -1.39 10.69
C ARG A 181 -9.64 -2.24 10.75
N LYS A 182 -9.76 -3.21 11.67
CA LYS A 182 -11.00 -3.99 11.80
C LYS A 182 -12.21 -3.10 12.01
N LEU A 183 -12.13 -2.09 12.88
CA LEU A 183 -13.24 -1.21 13.24
C LEU A 183 -13.54 -0.09 12.21
N HIS A 184 -12.67 0.11 11.22
CA HIS A 184 -12.76 1.24 10.30
C HIS A 184 -14.08 1.23 9.49
N PRO A 185 -14.87 2.32 9.48
CA PRO A 185 -16.20 2.36 8.84
C PRO A 185 -16.21 1.93 7.37
N TRP A 186 -15.16 2.25 6.60
CA TRP A 186 -15.05 1.87 5.18
C TRP A 186 -15.07 0.36 4.93
N ASN A 187 -14.78 -0.46 5.93
CA ASN A 187 -14.90 -1.90 5.77
C ASN A 187 -16.36 -2.37 5.90
N TYR A 188 -17.22 -1.60 6.56
CA TYR A 188 -18.59 -1.98 6.88
C TYR A 188 -19.63 -1.26 6.02
N GLU A 189 -19.38 -0.01 5.64
CA GLU A 189 -20.34 0.80 4.89
C GLU A 189 -20.54 0.24 3.47
N GLY A 190 -21.77 -0.21 3.17
CA GLY A 190 -22.13 -0.72 1.85
C GLY A 190 -21.67 -2.16 1.55
N ASN A 191 -20.90 -2.79 2.44
CA ASN A 191 -20.34 -4.13 2.23
C ASN A 191 -21.23 -5.24 2.83
N PRO A 192 -21.43 -6.37 2.12
CA PRO A 192 -22.18 -7.51 2.65
C PRO A 192 -21.39 -8.24 3.76
N ASP A 193 -22.10 -8.90 4.69
CA ASP A 193 -21.55 -9.61 5.86
C ASP A 193 -20.33 -10.47 5.56
N TRP A 194 -20.41 -11.30 4.52
CA TRP A 194 -19.31 -12.20 4.12
C TRP A 194 -18.03 -11.45 3.73
N LEU A 195 -18.15 -10.26 3.13
CA LEU A 195 -16.99 -9.45 2.75
C LEU A 195 -16.34 -8.84 4.00
N ARG A 196 -17.16 -8.47 4.99
CA ARG A 196 -16.72 -7.93 6.26
C ARG A 196 -15.96 -8.98 7.07
N GLU A 197 -16.47 -10.21 7.12
CA GLU A 197 -15.80 -11.36 7.75
C GLU A 197 -14.44 -11.64 7.09
N ASN A 198 -14.39 -11.70 5.75
CA ASN A 198 -13.14 -11.90 5.01
C ASN A 198 -12.10 -10.80 5.28
N LEU A 199 -12.52 -9.54 5.39
CA LEU A 199 -11.62 -8.43 5.71
C LEU A 199 -11.05 -8.56 7.12
N VAL A 200 -11.87 -8.95 8.10
CA VAL A 200 -11.40 -9.19 9.48
C VAL A 200 -10.41 -10.34 9.52
N GLU A 201 -10.71 -11.46 8.86
CA GLU A 201 -9.79 -12.61 8.77
C GLU A 201 -8.46 -12.22 8.11
N ARG A 202 -8.50 -11.42 7.04
CA ARG A 202 -7.30 -10.84 6.42
C ARG A 202 -6.50 -10.01 7.40
N PHE A 203 -7.13 -9.10 8.14
CA PHE A 203 -6.41 -8.25 9.11
C PHE A 203 -5.83 -9.06 10.27
N ASP A 204 -6.49 -10.12 10.71
CA ASP A 204 -5.93 -11.03 11.72
C ASP A 204 -4.70 -11.79 11.19
N ALA A 205 -4.77 -12.27 9.95
CA ALA A 205 -3.64 -12.94 9.30
C ALA A 205 -2.45 -11.99 9.08
N GLU A 206 -2.68 -10.80 8.52
CA GLU A 206 -1.64 -9.79 8.34
C GLU A 206 -1.04 -9.35 9.69
N LYS A 207 -1.87 -9.15 10.73
CA LYS A 207 -1.38 -8.82 12.08
C LYS A 207 -0.44 -9.89 12.62
N ALA A 208 -0.83 -11.17 12.53
CA ALA A 208 -0.01 -12.27 13.01
C ALA A 208 1.36 -12.30 12.29
N GLN A 209 1.37 -12.12 10.97
CA GLN A 209 2.59 -12.05 10.17
C GLN A 209 3.44 -10.83 10.53
N ALA A 210 2.86 -9.66 10.72
CA ALA A 210 3.57 -8.44 11.09
C ALA A 210 4.25 -8.58 12.47
N LEU A 211 3.56 -9.15 13.45
CA LEU A 211 4.11 -9.39 14.79
C LEU A 211 5.19 -10.48 14.79
N GLU A 212 5.06 -11.51 13.95
CA GLU A 212 6.12 -12.49 13.73
C GLU A 212 7.36 -11.84 13.10
N MET A 213 7.17 -11.03 12.04
CA MET A 213 8.23 -10.27 11.39
C MET A 213 8.95 -9.35 12.37
N PHE A 214 8.20 -8.65 13.22
CA PHE A 214 8.77 -7.82 14.28
C PHE A 214 9.61 -8.65 15.26
N SER A 215 9.07 -9.79 15.73
CA SER A 215 9.78 -10.66 16.67
C SER A 215 11.11 -11.17 16.10
N GLN A 216 11.10 -11.61 14.85
CA GLN A 216 12.31 -12.06 14.14
C GLN A 216 13.32 -10.91 14.01
N GLU A 217 12.84 -9.71 13.66
CA GLU A 217 13.69 -8.54 13.55
C GLU A 217 14.29 -8.11 14.89
N MET A 218 13.55 -8.18 15.99
CA MET A 218 14.10 -7.86 17.32
C MET A 218 15.19 -8.85 17.71
N GLN A 219 14.99 -10.15 17.44
CA GLN A 219 16.01 -11.18 17.62
C GLN A 219 17.27 -10.91 16.78
N GLU A 220 17.12 -10.52 15.51
CA GLU A 220 18.23 -10.12 14.64
C GLU A 220 19.01 -8.91 15.19
N ARG A 221 18.31 -7.98 15.86
CA ARG A 221 18.88 -6.77 16.47
C ARG A 221 19.45 -7.02 17.88
N GLY A 222 19.18 -8.17 18.50
CA GLY A 222 19.55 -8.48 19.88
C GLY A 222 18.75 -7.68 20.92
N LEU A 223 17.51 -7.33 20.59
CA LEU A 223 16.55 -6.61 21.45
C LEU A 223 15.50 -7.56 22.03
#